data_AF-A0A8H6N7Q3-F1
#
_entry.id   AF-A0A8H6N7Q3-F1
#
_cell.length_a   1.000
_cell.length_b   1.000
_cell.length_c   1.000
_cell.angle_alpha   90.00
_cell.angle_beta   90.00
_cell.angle_gamma   90.00
#
_symmetry.space_group_name_H-M   'P 1'
#
loop_
_entity.id
_entity.type
_entity.pdbx_description
1 polymer ?
#
loop_
_entity_poly.entity_id
_entity_poly.type
_entity_poly.pdbx_seq_one_letter_code
_entity_poly.pdbx_strand_id
1 'polypeptide(L)'
;MATRLSKAPFVCGRCLRSTRRIGTPHRAPVRPYSDGASDAADAASSAPKQDAPPKEKGAMSRRLEEATEEALLTGGRAGRRAIEDAGFDQELKEKLLDKVQTAQFRSQYASAFAEAETPNAAGEGTRTMAAAQPWTGQESTSDTVLRMLNDAKKPLKPELRGQYQIPPVDMRMRREPKVGAGQRAANARDRASTYTGMGMKDAKGLSDEEREAMRKEFRERFSPGARSMPSTISGLASLANERIENAIARGQFKNIPRGKGVERDARADNPFIDTTEYIMNKMIKRQDIVPPWIEKQQELSKAAGVFRARLRNDWTRHVARMISSEGGSLEERVRRAEDYARSEALHNPRKRNVETISVPTNSTDDVVMVKIRQQAEADAEQLSAEAEPEAPAALPPPFRDADWIEGEHSYLKLSIDNLNAITRSYNLMAPDLAKKPYFSLERELAACYADVAPLVPQAIRDRATRPVKPMFDSAGAGSTAIFDRFGKEGKTAKIYDSRAPHYGFKEMWKDLWS
;
A
#
# COMPACT_ATOMS: atom_id res chain seq x y z
N MET A 1 43.34 2.56 30.37
CA MET A 1 42.76 3.59 29.46
C MET A 1 43.33 3.33 28.07
N ALA A 2 42.62 3.13 26.97
CA ALA A 2 41.20 3.22 26.63
C ALA A 2 40.92 2.20 25.49
N THR A 3 39.78 1.51 25.54
CA THR A 3 39.33 0.59 24.48
C THR A 3 38.48 1.35 23.46
N ARG A 4 38.86 1.30 22.18
CA ARG A 4 38.07 1.84 21.07
C ARG A 4 37.02 0.80 20.64
N LEU A 5 35.75 1.08 20.90
CA LEU A 5 34.61 0.34 20.38
C LEU A 5 34.30 0.80 18.94
N SER A 6 34.57 -0.04 17.96
CA SER A 6 34.01 0.11 16.61
C SER A 6 32.60 -0.50 16.56
N LYS A 7 31.57 0.34 16.39
CA LYS A 7 30.17 -0.07 16.20
C LYS A 7 30.00 -0.68 14.80
N ALA A 8 29.56 -1.93 14.72
CA ALA A 8 29.05 -2.52 13.49
C ALA A 8 27.60 -2.05 13.22
N PRO A 9 27.21 -1.76 11.96
CA PRO A 9 25.85 -1.33 11.64
C PRO A 9 24.86 -2.50 11.74
N PHE A 10 23.75 -2.28 12.45
CA PHE A 10 22.62 -3.21 12.52
C PHE A 10 21.92 -3.33 11.16
N VAL A 11 21.98 -4.52 10.55
CA VAL A 11 21.19 -4.86 9.36
C VAL A 11 19.90 -5.54 9.78
N CYS A 12 18.78 -4.96 9.37
CA CYS A 12 17.43 -5.46 9.61
C CYS A 12 17.24 -6.88 9.02
N GLY A 13 16.82 -7.84 9.87
CA GLY A 13 16.58 -9.24 9.49
C GLY A 13 15.49 -9.48 8.44
N ARG A 14 14.83 -8.42 7.96
CA ARG A 14 13.85 -8.43 6.86
C ARG A 14 14.52 -8.31 5.48
N CYS A 15 15.68 -7.65 5.39
CA CYS A 15 16.44 -7.47 4.15
C CYS A 15 17.25 -8.73 3.75
N LEU A 16 17.69 -9.53 4.73
CA LEU A 16 18.37 -10.82 4.47
C LEU A 16 17.42 -11.91 3.95
N ARG A 17 16.10 -11.75 4.13
CA ARG A 17 15.09 -12.71 3.64
C ARG A 17 14.58 -12.41 2.23
N SER A 18 14.78 -11.19 1.72
CA SER A 18 14.37 -10.84 0.36
C SER A 18 15.40 -11.24 -0.70
N THR A 19 16.68 -11.36 -0.36
CA THR A 19 17.74 -11.77 -1.30
C THR A 19 17.78 -13.27 -1.58
N ARG A 20 17.12 -14.11 -0.76
CA ARG A 20 17.03 -15.57 -0.97
C ARG A 20 15.86 -16.02 -1.85
N ARG A 21 15.14 -15.10 -2.51
CA ARG A 21 14.06 -15.43 -3.46
C ARG A 21 14.44 -15.14 -4.91
N ILE A 22 15.62 -15.60 -5.34
CA ILE A 22 15.88 -15.86 -6.75
C ILE A 22 15.94 -17.39 -6.87
N GLY A 23 14.94 -17.95 -7.54
CA GLY A 23 14.72 -19.38 -7.66
C GLY A 23 15.85 -20.07 -8.42
N THR A 24 16.35 -21.16 -7.86
CA THR A 24 17.05 -22.21 -8.61
C THR A 24 15.99 -23.10 -9.29
N PRO A 25 16.06 -23.36 -10.61
CA PRO A 25 15.18 -24.33 -11.24
C PRO A 25 15.51 -25.74 -10.75
N HIS A 26 14.46 -26.52 -10.48
CA HIS A 26 14.55 -27.96 -10.22
C HIS A 26 15.27 -28.66 -11.38
N ARG A 27 16.43 -29.25 -11.09
CA ARG A 27 17.08 -30.26 -11.94
C ARG A 27 16.86 -31.62 -11.27
N ALA A 28 16.32 -32.57 -12.03
CA ALA A 28 16.11 -33.95 -11.60
C ALA A 28 17.44 -34.61 -11.15
N PRO A 29 17.42 -35.60 -10.22
CA PRO A 29 18.63 -36.25 -9.78
C PRO A 29 19.13 -37.20 -10.87
N VAL A 30 20.09 -36.73 -11.66
CA VAL A 30 20.97 -37.62 -12.43
C VAL A 30 22.01 -38.16 -11.45
N ARG A 31 22.08 -39.49 -11.31
CA ARG A 31 23.15 -40.17 -10.59
C ARG A 31 24.49 -39.88 -11.29
N PRO A 32 25.53 -39.43 -10.58
CA PRO A 32 26.89 -39.56 -11.06
C PRO A 32 27.61 -40.65 -10.25
N TYR A 33 28.16 -41.62 -10.99
CA TYR A 33 29.42 -42.23 -10.62
C TYR A 33 30.48 -41.13 -10.59
N SER A 34 31.35 -41.10 -9.58
CA SER A 34 32.56 -40.26 -9.60
C SER A 34 33.77 -41.08 -9.19
N ASP A 35 34.59 -41.42 -10.18
CA ASP A 35 36.02 -41.59 -10.02
C ASP A 35 36.69 -40.21 -9.96
N GLY A 36 37.67 -40.06 -9.06
CA GLY A 36 38.96 -39.41 -9.28
C GLY A 36 39.09 -37.93 -9.72
N ALA A 37 39.56 -37.13 -8.77
CA ALA A 37 40.70 -36.19 -8.85
C ALA A 37 40.54 -34.71 -9.32
N SER A 38 41.08 -33.82 -8.45
CA SER A 38 41.70 -32.47 -8.60
C SER A 38 40.96 -31.38 -9.40
N ASP A 39 40.73 -30.15 -8.93
CA ASP A 39 41.66 -29.18 -8.33
C ASP A 39 40.95 -28.02 -7.58
N ALA A 40 41.74 -27.24 -6.82
CA ALA A 40 41.35 -26.25 -5.79
C ALA A 40 41.25 -24.76 -6.22
N ALA A 41 40.55 -23.94 -5.41
CA ALA A 41 40.74 -22.51 -5.03
C ALA A 41 39.40 -21.95 -4.49
N ASP A 42 39.20 -21.24 -3.38
CA ASP A 42 40.04 -20.53 -2.40
C ASP A 42 39.23 -20.33 -1.09
N ALA A 43 39.86 -20.46 0.09
CA ALA A 43 39.54 -19.67 1.29
C ALA A 43 40.65 -19.85 2.33
N ALA A 44 41.45 -18.80 2.50
CA ALA A 44 42.60 -18.73 3.39
C ALA A 44 42.21 -18.72 4.88
N SER A 45 42.83 -19.60 5.66
CA SER A 45 43.16 -19.34 7.06
C SER A 45 44.59 -19.84 7.32
N SER A 46 45.41 -18.98 7.92
CA SER A 46 46.85 -19.13 8.09
C SER A 46 47.19 -20.08 9.23
N ALA A 47 47.93 -21.16 8.90
CA ALA A 47 48.65 -22.01 9.85
C ALA A 47 50.03 -22.36 9.25
N PRO A 48 51.06 -22.66 10.07
CA PRO A 48 52.45 -22.66 9.62
C PRO A 48 52.73 -23.85 8.70
N LYS A 49 53.54 -23.60 7.67
CA LYS A 49 54.06 -24.61 6.75
C LYS A 49 54.96 -25.58 7.51
N GLN A 50 54.62 -26.85 7.47
CA GLN A 50 55.57 -27.95 7.59
C GLN A 50 55.54 -28.77 6.30
N ASP A 51 56.73 -29.12 5.85
CA ASP A 51 57.05 -29.69 4.56
C ASP A 51 56.69 -31.19 4.42
N ALA A 52 56.59 -31.60 3.15
CA ALA A 52 56.50 -32.96 2.58
C ALA A 52 55.09 -33.49 2.21
N PRO A 53 54.89 -33.98 0.96
CA PRO A 53 53.65 -34.67 0.57
C PRO A 53 53.54 -36.01 1.33
N PRO A 54 52.35 -36.39 1.82
CA PRO A 54 52.17 -37.68 2.48
C PRO A 54 52.42 -38.81 1.48
N LYS A 55 53.22 -39.81 1.88
CA LYS A 55 53.33 -41.08 1.13
C LYS A 55 51.94 -41.68 1.00
N GLU A 56 51.46 -41.86 -0.23
CA GLU A 56 50.18 -42.52 -0.51
C GLU A 56 50.23 -43.95 0.02
N LYS A 57 49.50 -44.21 1.10
CA LYS A 57 49.37 -45.55 1.68
C LYS A 57 48.55 -46.41 0.71
N GLY A 58 49.03 -47.61 0.39
CA GLY A 58 48.28 -48.56 -0.43
C GLY A 58 46.91 -48.92 0.17
N ALA A 59 45.94 -49.30 -0.66
CA ALA A 59 44.57 -49.62 -0.22
C ALA A 59 44.52 -50.73 0.85
N MET A 60 45.44 -51.70 0.82
CA MET A 60 45.55 -52.74 1.85
C MET A 60 46.08 -52.20 3.18
N SER A 61 47.11 -51.33 3.17
CA SER A 61 47.57 -50.68 4.39
C SER A 61 46.50 -49.78 5.01
N ARG A 62 45.70 -49.09 4.19
CA ARG A 62 44.59 -48.26 4.68
C ARG A 62 43.49 -49.11 5.33
N ARG A 63 43.13 -50.26 4.73
CA ARG A 63 42.17 -51.19 5.33
C ARG A 63 42.69 -51.84 6.61
N LEU A 64 43.98 -52.16 6.67
CA LEU A 64 44.62 -52.66 7.89
C LEU A 64 44.64 -51.57 8.98
N GLU A 65 44.93 -50.32 8.61
CA GLU A 65 44.81 -49.17 9.52
C GLU A 65 43.38 -48.98 10.02
N GLU A 66 42.39 -48.95 9.14
CA GLU A 66 40.97 -48.84 9.49
C GLU A 66 40.51 -50.01 10.39
N ALA A 67 40.94 -51.25 10.11
CA ALA A 67 40.66 -52.40 10.96
C ALA A 67 41.33 -52.31 12.34
N THR A 68 42.55 -51.77 12.43
CA THR A 68 43.22 -51.51 13.71
C THR A 68 42.60 -50.35 14.47
N GLU A 69 42.10 -49.31 13.78
CA GLU A 69 41.36 -48.20 14.36
C GLU A 69 40.01 -48.66 14.93
N GLU A 70 39.27 -49.50 14.21
CA GLU A 70 38.05 -50.13 14.71
C GLU A 70 38.33 -51.01 15.93
N ALA A 71 39.40 -51.82 15.89
CA ALA A 71 39.81 -52.64 17.03
C ALA A 71 40.22 -51.80 18.26
N LEU A 72 40.77 -50.59 18.05
CA LEU A 72 41.09 -49.64 19.12
C LEU A 72 39.86 -48.97 19.73
N LEU A 73 38.89 -48.60 18.89
CA LEU A 73 37.65 -47.96 19.32
C LEU A 73 36.72 -48.95 20.03
N THR A 74 36.70 -50.21 19.60
CA THR A 74 35.81 -51.26 20.13
C THR A 74 36.48 -52.17 21.17
N GLY A 75 37.80 -52.41 21.10
CA GLY A 75 38.54 -53.40 21.90
C GLY A 75 39.03 -52.93 23.27
N GLY A 76 38.65 -51.73 23.72
CA GLY A 76 38.93 -51.23 25.07
C GLY A 76 40.41 -51.25 25.46
N ARG A 77 40.74 -51.66 26.69
CA ARG A 77 42.13 -51.68 27.21
C ARG A 77 43.01 -52.78 26.59
N ALA A 78 42.41 -53.87 26.11
CA ALA A 78 43.13 -54.97 25.49
C ALA A 78 43.67 -54.59 24.11
N GLY A 79 42.87 -53.85 23.31
CA GLY A 79 43.30 -53.33 22.01
C GLY A 79 44.48 -52.36 22.10
N ARG A 80 44.55 -51.54 23.15
CA ARG A 80 45.68 -50.62 23.38
C ARG A 80 46.99 -51.36 23.67
N ARG A 81 46.93 -52.41 24.49
CA ARG A 81 48.10 -53.24 24.83
C ARG A 81 48.62 -54.02 23.62
N ALA A 82 47.72 -54.59 22.83
CA ALA A 82 48.10 -55.32 21.61
C ALA A 82 48.90 -54.44 20.62
N ILE A 83 48.67 -53.13 20.59
CA ILE A 83 49.38 -52.19 19.73
C ILE A 83 50.71 -51.74 20.35
N GLU A 84 50.77 -51.62 21.68
CA GLU A 84 52.04 -51.42 22.39
C GLU A 84 52.99 -52.62 22.18
N ASP A 85 52.44 -53.83 22.09
CA ASP A 85 53.18 -55.07 21.89
C ASP A 85 53.53 -55.35 20.41
N ALA A 86 52.76 -54.80 19.45
CA ALA A 86 52.90 -55.10 18.02
C ALA A 86 54.03 -54.35 17.29
N GLY A 87 54.83 -53.53 17.98
CA GLY A 87 56.07 -52.96 17.42
C GLY A 87 55.90 -51.98 16.26
N PHE A 88 54.81 -51.19 16.25
CA PHE A 88 54.59 -50.15 15.23
C PHE A 88 55.63 -49.01 15.30
N ASP A 89 55.83 -48.32 14.16
CA ASP A 89 56.62 -47.09 14.10
C ASP A 89 56.09 -46.05 15.13
N GLN A 90 57.01 -45.40 15.85
CA GLN A 90 56.66 -44.47 16.94
C GLN A 90 55.76 -43.31 16.46
N GLU A 91 56.03 -42.78 15.26
CA GLU A 91 55.20 -41.72 14.64
C GLU A 91 53.76 -42.18 14.33
N LEU A 92 53.57 -43.45 14.01
CA LEU A 92 52.25 -43.99 13.69
C LEU A 92 51.46 -44.27 14.98
N LYS A 93 52.15 -44.72 16.04
CA LYS A 93 51.57 -44.88 17.37
C LYS A 93 51.06 -43.55 17.92
N GLU A 94 51.84 -42.48 17.79
CA GLU A 94 51.42 -41.13 18.21
C GLU A 94 50.19 -40.65 17.43
N LYS A 95 50.18 -40.82 16.09
CA LYS A 95 49.01 -40.48 15.26
C LYS A 95 47.75 -41.25 15.64
N LEU A 96 47.87 -42.54 15.99
CA LEU A 96 46.74 -43.35 16.44
C LEU A 96 46.25 -42.90 17.82
N LEU A 97 47.15 -42.60 18.74
CA LEU A 97 46.79 -42.05 20.06
C LEU A 97 46.12 -40.68 19.94
N ASP A 98 46.59 -39.80 19.06
CA ASP A 98 45.98 -38.50 18.78
C ASP A 98 44.59 -38.66 18.16
N LYS A 99 44.41 -39.60 17.22
CA LYS A 99 43.08 -39.93 16.67
C LYS A 99 42.13 -40.47 17.74
N VAL A 100 42.62 -41.28 18.67
CA VAL A 100 41.82 -41.76 19.80
C VAL A 100 41.48 -40.62 20.74
N GLN A 101 42.44 -39.75 21.08
CA GLN A 101 42.19 -38.59 21.93
C GLN A 101 41.21 -37.61 21.28
N THR A 102 41.32 -37.35 19.97
CA THR A 102 40.37 -36.50 19.24
C THR A 102 38.98 -37.12 19.14
N ALA A 103 38.87 -38.44 18.95
CA ALA A 103 37.59 -39.15 19.00
C ALA A 103 36.97 -39.12 20.41
N GLN A 104 37.78 -39.33 21.46
CA GLN A 104 37.37 -39.20 22.86
C GLN A 104 36.95 -37.77 23.20
N PHE A 105 37.67 -36.77 22.67
CA PHE A 105 37.33 -35.36 22.82
C PHE A 105 36.00 -35.05 22.12
N ARG A 106 35.79 -35.54 20.89
CA ARG A 106 34.53 -35.39 20.17
C ARG A 106 33.36 -36.06 20.88
N SER A 107 33.55 -37.22 21.51
CA SER A 107 32.48 -37.88 22.25
C SER A 107 32.18 -37.18 23.57
N GLN A 108 33.20 -36.66 24.29
CA GLN A 108 33.02 -35.87 25.52
C GLN A 108 32.32 -34.53 25.26
N TYR A 109 32.65 -33.86 24.15
CA TYR A 109 32.14 -32.53 23.82
C TYR A 109 31.16 -32.53 22.64
N ALA A 110 30.43 -33.63 22.44
CA ALA A 110 29.54 -33.81 21.29
C ALA A 110 28.50 -32.69 21.11
N SER A 111 27.96 -32.15 22.21
CA SER A 111 26.99 -31.04 22.18
C SER A 111 27.63 -29.71 21.72
N ALA A 112 28.86 -29.41 22.15
CA ALA A 112 29.58 -28.22 21.74
C ALA A 112 29.93 -28.27 20.24
N PHE A 113 30.28 -29.45 19.73
CA PHE A 113 30.49 -29.66 18.30
C PHE A 113 29.18 -29.52 17.52
N ALA A 114 28.08 -30.09 18.01
CA ALA A 114 26.77 -29.94 17.38
C ALA A 114 26.34 -28.47 17.30
N GLU A 115 26.55 -27.68 18.36
CA GLU A 115 26.27 -26.25 18.38
C GLU A 115 27.12 -25.49 17.34
N ALA A 116 28.43 -25.75 17.30
CA ALA A 116 29.35 -25.13 16.36
C ALA A 116 29.07 -25.49 14.88
N GLU A 117 28.63 -26.72 14.63
CA GLU A 117 28.26 -27.21 13.29
C GLU A 117 26.88 -26.71 12.85
N THR A 118 26.02 -26.23 13.77
CA THR A 118 24.72 -25.71 13.38
C THR A 118 24.85 -24.40 12.60
N PRO A 119 24.27 -24.30 11.39
CA PRO A 119 24.36 -23.06 10.62
C PRO A 119 23.52 -21.96 11.26
N ASN A 120 23.98 -20.72 11.16
CA ASN A 120 23.24 -19.52 11.60
C ASN A 120 21.89 -19.29 10.88
N ALA A 121 21.52 -20.12 9.90
CA ALA A 121 20.19 -20.12 9.28
C ALA A 121 19.19 -21.07 9.98
N ALA A 122 19.67 -21.96 10.85
CA ALA A 122 18.86 -22.92 11.58
C ALA A 122 17.89 -22.18 12.52
N GLY A 123 16.66 -22.71 12.62
CA GLY A 123 15.62 -22.15 13.48
C GLY A 123 15.97 -22.29 14.96
N GLU A 124 15.27 -21.55 15.81
CA GLU A 124 15.52 -21.55 17.26
C GLU A 124 15.40 -22.95 17.86
N GLY A 125 14.35 -23.71 17.50
CA GLY A 125 14.15 -25.09 17.96
C GLY A 125 15.30 -26.04 17.63
N THR A 126 15.87 -25.95 16.43
CA THR A 126 16.99 -26.83 16.03
C THR A 126 18.29 -26.42 16.73
N ARG A 127 18.48 -25.12 17.02
CA ARG A 127 19.62 -24.65 17.83
C ARG A 127 19.50 -25.09 19.27
N THR A 128 18.31 -24.97 19.87
CA THR A 128 18.06 -25.42 21.25
C THR A 128 18.26 -26.92 21.39
N MET A 129 17.91 -27.71 20.36
CA MET A 129 18.16 -29.16 20.36
C MET A 129 19.65 -29.49 20.22
N ALA A 130 20.40 -28.74 19.41
CA ALA A 130 21.83 -28.97 19.26
C ALA A 130 22.63 -28.60 20.52
N ALA A 131 22.22 -27.54 21.23
CA ALA A 131 22.80 -27.12 22.50
C ALA A 131 22.30 -27.96 23.70
N ALA A 132 21.32 -28.85 23.51
CA ALA A 132 20.77 -29.65 24.58
C ALA A 132 21.83 -30.66 25.10
N GLN A 133 21.84 -30.86 26.41
CA GLN A 133 22.69 -31.86 27.03
C GLN A 133 22.21 -33.27 26.65
N PRO A 134 23.13 -34.22 26.42
CA PRO A 134 22.74 -35.61 26.15
C PRO A 134 21.99 -36.19 27.36
N TRP A 135 21.02 -37.05 27.07
CA TRP A 135 20.21 -37.69 28.11
C TRP A 135 21.06 -38.62 28.98
N THR A 136 21.14 -38.34 30.29
CA THR A 136 21.93 -39.11 31.27
C THR A 136 21.06 -40.06 32.12
N GLY A 137 19.77 -40.18 31.82
CA GLY A 137 18.80 -40.97 32.60
C GLY A 137 18.11 -40.20 33.72
N GLN A 138 18.59 -39.00 34.07
CA GLN A 138 17.93 -38.07 34.98
C GLN A 138 17.61 -36.76 34.23
N GLU A 139 16.39 -36.22 34.41
CA GLU A 139 16.01 -34.92 33.85
C GLU A 139 16.78 -33.79 34.56
N SER A 140 17.31 -32.83 33.81
CA SER A 140 17.91 -31.63 34.40
C SER A 140 16.83 -30.77 35.07
N THR A 141 17.18 -29.97 36.09
CA THR A 141 16.21 -29.09 36.76
C THR A 141 15.56 -28.12 35.77
N SER A 142 16.31 -27.60 34.79
CA SER A 142 15.76 -26.74 33.74
C SER A 142 14.74 -27.47 32.86
N ASP A 143 15.02 -28.72 32.49
CA ASP A 143 14.11 -29.50 31.65
C ASP A 143 12.86 -29.91 32.42
N THR A 144 12.99 -30.25 33.72
CA THR A 144 11.81 -30.55 34.57
C THR A 144 10.89 -29.34 34.67
N VAL A 145 11.44 -28.12 34.86
CA VAL A 145 10.66 -26.89 34.90
C VAL A 145 10.03 -26.59 33.54
N LEU A 146 10.77 -26.76 32.45
CA LEU A 146 10.24 -26.56 31.09
C LEU A 146 9.11 -27.55 30.78
N ARG A 147 9.23 -28.80 31.22
CA ARG A 147 8.15 -29.79 31.16
C ARG A 147 6.95 -29.36 31.99
N MET A 148 7.13 -28.93 33.24
CA MET A 148 6.03 -28.42 34.07
C MET A 148 5.34 -27.20 33.46
N LEU A 149 6.08 -26.29 32.84
CA LEU A 149 5.52 -25.11 32.16
C LEU A 149 4.74 -25.48 30.88
N ASN A 150 5.24 -26.47 30.12
CA ASN A 150 4.55 -26.99 28.95
C ASN A 150 3.30 -27.78 29.35
N ASP A 151 3.37 -28.57 30.42
CA ASP A 151 2.24 -29.35 30.96
C ASP A 151 1.16 -28.43 31.55
N ALA A 152 1.56 -27.33 32.20
CA ALA A 152 0.64 -26.30 32.68
C ALA A 152 -0.15 -25.64 31.54
N LYS A 153 0.47 -25.49 30.36
CA LYS A 153 -0.17 -25.00 29.14
C LYS A 153 -0.62 -26.17 28.26
N LYS A 154 -1.61 -26.93 28.74
CA LYS A 154 -2.18 -28.02 27.96
C LYS A 154 -2.69 -27.50 26.61
N PRO A 155 -2.10 -27.92 25.47
CA PRO A 155 -2.55 -27.44 24.19
C PRO A 155 -3.98 -27.93 23.96
N LEU A 156 -4.80 -27.10 23.29
CA LEU A 156 -6.20 -27.44 22.98
C LEU A 156 -6.29 -28.86 22.38
N LYS A 157 -7.40 -29.56 22.62
CA LYS A 157 -7.65 -30.87 22.00
C LYS A 157 -7.46 -30.77 20.48
N PRO A 158 -6.94 -31.78 19.78
CA PRO A 158 -6.70 -31.73 18.33
C PRO A 158 -7.92 -31.25 17.50
N GLU A 159 -9.13 -31.52 17.98
CA GLU A 159 -10.39 -31.07 17.38
C GLU A 159 -10.66 -29.55 17.52
N LEU A 160 -10.15 -28.94 18.59
CA LEU A 160 -10.28 -27.50 18.91
C LEU A 160 -9.05 -26.68 18.50
N ARG A 161 -7.95 -27.35 18.14
CA ARG A 161 -6.86 -26.68 17.43
C ARG A 161 -7.39 -26.39 16.03
N GLY A 162 -7.81 -25.14 15.82
CA GLY A 162 -8.18 -24.67 14.49
C GLY A 162 -7.12 -25.15 13.50
N GLN A 163 -7.52 -26.00 12.56
CA GLN A 163 -6.66 -26.40 11.45
C GLN A 163 -6.22 -25.09 10.79
N TYR A 164 -4.92 -24.79 10.81
CA TYR A 164 -4.38 -23.70 10.01
C TYR A 164 -4.50 -24.12 8.55
N GLN A 165 -5.69 -23.95 7.99
CA GLN A 165 -5.93 -24.09 6.57
C GLN A 165 -5.33 -22.85 5.92
N ILE A 166 -4.11 -23.01 5.39
CA ILE A 166 -3.72 -22.24 4.21
C ILE A 166 -4.86 -22.48 3.22
N PRO A 167 -5.58 -21.45 2.72
CA PRO A 167 -6.62 -21.70 1.74
C PRO A 167 -5.99 -22.48 0.59
N PRO A 168 -6.44 -23.70 0.28
CA PRO A 168 -5.85 -24.47 -0.79
C PRO A 168 -6.14 -23.72 -2.08
N VAL A 169 -5.12 -23.05 -2.63
CA VAL A 169 -5.16 -22.62 -4.01
C VAL A 169 -5.03 -23.91 -4.82
N ASP A 170 -6.17 -24.49 -5.16
CA ASP A 170 -6.28 -25.67 -6.01
C ASP A 170 -5.82 -25.28 -7.42
N MET A 171 -4.52 -25.44 -7.68
CA MET A 171 -3.85 -25.11 -8.95
C MET A 171 -4.25 -26.07 -10.10
N ARG A 172 -5.21 -26.98 -9.86
CA ARG A 172 -5.78 -27.85 -10.88
C ARG A 172 -6.77 -27.04 -11.71
N MET A 173 -6.53 -26.95 -13.02
CA MET A 173 -7.46 -26.32 -13.96
C MET A 173 -8.85 -26.94 -13.78
N ARG A 174 -9.78 -26.21 -13.14
CA ARG A 174 -11.15 -26.67 -13.00
C ARG A 174 -11.80 -26.65 -14.37
N ARG A 175 -12.35 -27.81 -14.76
CA ARG A 175 -13.19 -27.93 -15.94
C ARG A 175 -14.39 -27.00 -15.76
N GLU A 176 -14.60 -26.11 -16.74
CA GLU A 176 -15.76 -25.22 -16.72
C GLU A 176 -17.06 -26.03 -16.58
N PRO A 177 -18.06 -25.51 -15.85
CA PRO A 177 -19.33 -26.19 -15.69
C PRO A 177 -19.96 -26.43 -17.07
N LYS A 178 -20.48 -27.65 -17.29
CA LYS A 178 -21.16 -27.99 -18.54
C LYS A 178 -22.44 -27.15 -18.65
N VAL A 179 -22.38 -26.06 -19.40
CA VAL A 179 -23.53 -25.20 -19.68
C VAL A 179 -24.60 -26.02 -20.40
N GLY A 180 -25.86 -25.97 -19.96
CA GLY A 180 -26.97 -26.71 -20.58
C GLY A 180 -27.22 -26.31 -22.04
N ALA A 181 -27.77 -27.22 -22.85
CA ALA A 181 -27.97 -26.97 -24.28
C ALA A 181 -28.83 -25.72 -24.57
N GLY A 182 -29.87 -25.47 -23.78
CA GLY A 182 -30.70 -24.27 -23.88
C GLY A 182 -29.93 -22.98 -23.60
N GLN A 183 -29.06 -22.99 -22.59
CA GLN A 183 -28.26 -21.82 -22.21
C GLN A 183 -27.07 -21.60 -23.17
N ARG A 184 -26.56 -22.66 -23.81
CA ARG A 184 -25.65 -22.54 -24.96
C ARG A 184 -26.35 -21.93 -26.17
N ALA A 185 -27.57 -22.34 -26.47
CA ALA A 185 -28.36 -21.77 -27.56
C ALA A 185 -28.75 -20.31 -27.31
N ALA A 186 -29.12 -19.96 -26.06
CA ALA A 186 -29.39 -18.58 -25.66
C ALA A 186 -28.13 -17.72 -25.79
N ASN A 187 -27.01 -18.14 -25.20
CA ASN A 187 -25.73 -17.43 -25.34
C ASN A 187 -25.27 -17.32 -26.80
N ALA A 188 -25.52 -18.33 -27.64
CA ALA A 188 -25.20 -18.27 -29.06
C ALA A 188 -26.13 -17.30 -29.82
N ARG A 189 -27.43 -17.28 -29.49
CA ARG A 189 -28.39 -16.32 -30.05
C ARG A 189 -28.09 -14.89 -29.62
N ASP A 190 -27.74 -14.67 -28.36
CA ASP A 190 -27.36 -13.36 -27.83
C ASP A 190 -26.05 -12.88 -28.45
N ARG A 191 -25.07 -13.77 -28.64
CA ARG A 191 -23.84 -13.43 -29.37
C ARG A 191 -24.11 -13.16 -30.84
N ALA A 192 -24.96 -13.94 -31.49
CA ALA A 192 -25.36 -13.69 -32.88
C ALA A 192 -26.17 -12.39 -33.02
N SER A 193 -27.02 -12.05 -32.05
CA SER A 193 -27.82 -10.83 -32.06
C SER A 193 -26.95 -9.59 -31.84
N THR A 194 -25.92 -9.67 -30.98
CA THR A 194 -24.89 -8.61 -30.88
C THR A 194 -24.10 -8.45 -32.18
N TYR A 195 -23.89 -9.55 -32.93
CA TYR A 195 -23.22 -9.51 -34.23
C TYR A 195 -24.10 -8.90 -35.34
N THR A 196 -25.40 -9.15 -35.32
CA THR A 196 -26.35 -8.52 -36.25
C THR A 196 -26.63 -7.06 -35.90
N GLY A 197 -26.62 -6.69 -34.62
CA GLY A 197 -26.82 -5.32 -34.14
C GLY A 197 -25.65 -4.37 -34.44
N MET A 198 -24.48 -4.91 -34.80
CA MET A 198 -23.28 -4.13 -35.15
C MET A 198 -23.24 -3.69 -36.63
N GLY A 199 -24.33 -3.85 -37.39
CA GLY A 199 -24.49 -3.23 -38.72
C GLY A 199 -23.76 -3.92 -39.89
N MET A 200 -23.35 -5.18 -39.75
CA MET A 200 -22.63 -5.92 -40.81
C MET A 200 -23.49 -6.24 -42.05
N LYS A 201 -24.83 -6.14 -41.96
CA LYS A 201 -25.75 -6.49 -43.05
C LYS A 201 -26.22 -5.27 -43.87
N ASP A 202 -26.15 -4.07 -43.31
CA ASP A 202 -26.57 -2.82 -43.97
C ASP A 202 -25.43 -2.10 -44.71
N ALA A 203 -24.21 -2.61 -44.64
CA ALA A 203 -23.06 -2.12 -45.39
C ALA A 203 -23.08 -2.61 -46.85
N LYS A 204 -24.05 -2.13 -47.63
CA LYS A 204 -24.12 -2.34 -49.09
C LYS A 204 -23.10 -1.41 -49.78
N GLY A 205 -21.80 -1.73 -49.63
CA GLY A 205 -20.72 -0.92 -50.25
C GLY A 205 -19.27 -1.34 -49.99
N LEU A 206 -18.98 -2.33 -49.14
CA LEU A 206 -17.61 -2.83 -48.96
C LEU A 206 -17.32 -4.00 -49.90
N SER A 207 -16.13 -3.97 -50.51
CA SER A 207 -15.63 -5.05 -51.36
C SER A 207 -15.42 -6.34 -50.56
N ASP A 208 -15.46 -7.50 -51.22
CA ASP A 208 -15.29 -8.79 -50.54
C ASP A 208 -13.92 -8.91 -49.86
N GLU A 209 -12.88 -8.27 -50.41
CA GLU A 209 -11.53 -8.22 -49.83
C GLU A 209 -11.48 -7.42 -48.53
N GLU A 210 -12.13 -6.25 -48.48
CA GLU A 210 -12.26 -5.46 -47.25
C GLU A 210 -13.10 -6.20 -46.20
N ARG A 211 -14.11 -6.96 -46.64
CA ARG A 211 -14.93 -7.81 -45.78
C ARG A 211 -14.14 -8.97 -45.19
N GLU A 212 -13.15 -9.48 -45.92
CA GLU A 212 -12.24 -10.54 -45.45
C GLU A 212 -11.16 -10.02 -44.53
N ALA A 213 -10.56 -8.88 -44.85
CA ALA A 213 -9.64 -8.19 -43.95
C ALA A 213 -10.32 -7.85 -42.62
N MET A 214 -11.55 -7.31 -42.69
CA MET A 214 -12.36 -7.04 -41.51
C MET A 214 -12.66 -8.34 -40.74
N ARG A 215 -13.09 -9.42 -41.42
CA ARG A 215 -13.29 -10.73 -40.78
C ARG A 215 -12.02 -11.28 -40.12
N LYS A 216 -10.85 -11.04 -40.71
CA LYS A 216 -9.55 -11.48 -40.18
C LYS A 216 -9.16 -10.67 -38.93
N GLU A 217 -9.31 -9.36 -38.97
CA GLU A 217 -9.10 -8.49 -37.80
C GLU A 217 -10.07 -8.83 -36.65
N PHE A 218 -11.34 -9.13 -36.97
CA PHE A 218 -12.30 -9.62 -35.98
C PHE A 218 -11.88 -10.99 -35.43
N ARG A 219 -11.44 -11.93 -36.28
CA ARG A 219 -10.95 -13.23 -35.84
C ARG A 219 -9.72 -13.10 -34.94
N GLU A 220 -8.81 -12.19 -35.24
CA GLU A 220 -7.63 -11.92 -34.44
C GLU A 220 -8.02 -11.30 -33.09
N ARG A 221 -8.89 -10.30 -33.04
CA ARG A 221 -9.39 -9.64 -31.80
C ARG A 221 -10.19 -10.56 -30.87
N PHE A 222 -10.83 -11.59 -31.43
CA PHE A 222 -11.62 -12.57 -30.68
C PHE A 222 -10.95 -13.94 -30.57
N SER A 223 -9.73 -14.08 -31.09
CA SER A 223 -8.91 -15.26 -30.83
C SER A 223 -8.59 -15.32 -29.32
N PRO A 224 -8.66 -16.50 -28.68
CA PRO A 224 -8.38 -16.63 -27.25
C PRO A 224 -6.99 -16.14 -26.78
N GLY A 225 -6.06 -15.86 -27.71
CA GLY A 225 -4.72 -15.33 -27.41
C GLY A 225 -4.53 -13.82 -27.55
N ALA A 226 -5.42 -13.08 -28.22
CA ALA A 226 -5.23 -11.65 -28.47
C ALA A 226 -5.68 -10.74 -27.32
N ARG A 227 -6.42 -11.28 -26.33
CA ARG A 227 -6.89 -10.54 -25.15
C ARG A 227 -5.94 -10.61 -23.96
N SER A 228 -4.98 -11.52 -23.96
CA SER A 228 -3.91 -11.50 -22.97
C SER A 228 -2.88 -10.47 -23.39
N MET A 229 -2.79 -9.36 -22.64
CA MET A 229 -1.60 -8.52 -22.69
C MET A 229 -0.37 -9.44 -22.51
N PRO A 230 0.61 -9.42 -23.42
CA PRO A 230 1.75 -10.33 -23.32
C PRO A 230 2.50 -10.01 -22.02
N SER A 231 2.59 -10.99 -21.14
CA SER A 231 3.27 -10.87 -19.84
C SER A 231 4.80 -10.93 -19.95
N THR A 232 5.34 -11.10 -21.16
CA THR A 232 6.77 -11.19 -21.45
C THR A 232 7.25 -9.94 -22.19
N ILE A 233 8.47 -9.46 -21.86
CA ILE A 233 9.10 -8.29 -22.48
C ILE A 233 9.21 -8.46 -24.01
N SER A 234 9.50 -9.69 -24.46
CA SER A 234 9.56 -10.04 -25.88
C SER A 234 8.18 -9.94 -26.56
N GLY A 235 7.11 -10.40 -25.90
CA GLY A 235 5.76 -10.28 -26.45
C GLY A 235 5.27 -8.83 -26.51
N LEU A 236 5.68 -7.97 -25.56
CA LEU A 236 5.40 -6.54 -25.60
C LEU A 236 6.15 -5.85 -26.74
N ALA A 237 7.39 -6.28 -27.03
CA ALA A 237 8.16 -5.81 -28.19
C ALA A 237 7.51 -6.23 -29.52
N SER A 238 7.01 -7.46 -29.64
CA SER A 238 6.28 -7.91 -30.84
C SER A 238 4.99 -7.12 -31.06
N LEU A 239 4.21 -6.86 -30.01
CA LEU A 239 3.00 -6.05 -30.09
C LEU A 239 3.31 -4.58 -30.41
N ALA A 240 4.39 -4.05 -29.86
CA ALA A 240 4.87 -2.71 -30.20
C ALA A 240 5.25 -2.64 -31.69
N ASN A 241 5.99 -3.62 -32.20
CA ASN A 241 6.36 -3.70 -33.62
C ASN A 241 5.12 -3.78 -34.53
N GLU A 242 4.13 -4.61 -34.18
CA GLU A 242 2.87 -4.72 -34.92
C GLU A 242 2.09 -3.38 -34.91
N ARG A 243 2.08 -2.67 -33.78
CA ARG A 243 1.48 -1.33 -33.71
C ARG A 243 2.25 -0.30 -34.53
N ILE A 244 3.57 -0.38 -34.56
CA ILE A 244 4.43 0.47 -35.37
C ILE A 244 4.16 0.21 -36.86
N GLU A 245 4.13 -1.05 -37.30
CA GLU A 245 3.81 -1.43 -38.67
C GLU A 245 2.43 -0.98 -39.09
N ASN A 246 1.42 -1.17 -38.25
CA ASN A 246 0.07 -0.68 -38.49
C ASN A 246 -0.01 0.86 -38.57
N ALA A 247 0.79 1.59 -37.77
CA ALA A 247 0.87 3.04 -37.84
C ALA A 247 1.68 3.54 -39.06
N ILE A 248 2.67 2.77 -39.53
CA ILE A 248 3.37 2.99 -40.80
C ILE A 248 2.40 2.79 -41.97
N ALA A 249 1.61 1.72 -41.95
CA ALA A 249 0.60 1.41 -42.96
C ALA A 249 -0.47 2.51 -43.04
N ARG A 250 -0.91 3.06 -41.89
CA ARG A 250 -1.81 4.23 -41.82
C ARG A 250 -1.15 5.55 -42.23
N GLY A 251 0.15 5.56 -42.53
CA GLY A 251 0.89 6.76 -42.92
C GLY A 251 1.09 7.78 -41.79
N GLN A 252 0.83 7.43 -40.53
CA GLN A 252 0.96 8.35 -39.39
C GLN A 252 2.41 8.87 -39.23
N PHE A 253 3.41 8.06 -39.60
CA PHE A 253 4.83 8.44 -39.57
C PHE A 253 5.24 9.42 -40.67
N LYS A 254 4.38 9.64 -41.69
CA LYS A 254 4.63 10.60 -42.78
C LYS A 254 4.25 12.02 -42.38
N ASN A 255 3.29 12.19 -41.46
CA ASN A 255 2.76 13.50 -41.01
C ASN A 255 3.39 14.00 -39.70
N ILE A 256 4.53 13.44 -39.27
CA ILE A 256 5.24 13.95 -38.10
C ILE A 256 6.07 15.16 -38.56
N PRO A 257 5.92 16.36 -37.97
CA PRO A 257 6.80 17.47 -38.27
C PRO A 257 8.24 17.06 -37.92
N ARG A 258 9.13 17.06 -38.92
CA ARG A 258 10.56 16.73 -38.77
C ARG A 258 11.35 18.01 -38.99
N GLY A 259 12.13 18.44 -37.99
CA GLY A 259 13.00 19.63 -38.11
C GLY A 259 13.13 20.44 -36.82
N LYS A 260 13.88 21.55 -36.89
CA LYS A 260 13.93 22.57 -35.83
C LYS A 260 12.59 23.32 -35.82
N GLY A 261 11.85 23.24 -34.71
CA GLY A 261 10.50 23.82 -34.57
C GLY A 261 9.46 22.85 -34.02
N VAL A 262 9.80 21.56 -33.87
CA VAL A 262 9.00 20.64 -33.06
C VAL A 262 9.16 21.04 -31.60
N GLU A 263 8.05 21.39 -30.93
CA GLU A 263 8.02 21.60 -29.48
C GLU A 263 8.39 20.27 -28.80
N ARG A 264 9.68 20.13 -28.48
CA ARG A 264 10.10 19.16 -27.48
C ARG A 264 9.56 19.65 -26.16
N ASP A 265 9.07 18.72 -25.35
CA ASP A 265 8.74 19.04 -23.97
C ASP A 265 9.97 19.66 -23.32
N ALA A 266 9.90 20.92 -22.90
CA ALA A 266 11.03 21.65 -22.31
C ALA A 266 11.66 20.94 -21.09
N ARG A 267 10.96 19.96 -20.52
CA ARG A 267 11.40 19.12 -19.39
C ARG A 267 12.19 17.88 -19.82
N ALA A 268 12.10 17.49 -21.09
CA ALA A 268 12.90 16.40 -21.68
C ALA A 268 14.37 16.82 -21.83
N ASP A 269 14.60 18.11 -22.06
CA ASP A 269 15.93 18.70 -22.26
C ASP A 269 16.54 19.18 -20.92
N ASN A 270 15.90 18.90 -19.78
CA ASN A 270 16.42 19.24 -18.46
C ASN A 270 17.56 18.27 -18.07
N PRO A 271 18.81 18.75 -17.89
CA PRO A 271 19.95 17.90 -17.54
C PRO A 271 19.86 17.26 -16.15
N PHE A 272 18.98 17.78 -15.28
CA PHE A 272 18.82 17.31 -13.89
C PHE A 272 17.76 16.23 -13.73
N ILE A 273 17.07 15.83 -14.81
CA ILE A 273 16.10 14.75 -14.78
C ILE A 273 16.65 13.64 -15.68
N ASP A 274 16.87 12.46 -15.11
CA ASP A 274 17.30 11.32 -15.90
C ASP A 274 16.24 10.96 -16.93
N THR A 275 16.68 10.56 -18.13
CA THR A 275 15.79 10.19 -19.25
C THR A 275 14.78 9.09 -18.85
N THR A 276 15.18 8.18 -17.95
CA THR A 276 14.33 7.14 -17.38
C THR A 276 13.23 7.72 -16.50
N GLU A 277 13.55 8.61 -15.56
CA GLU A 277 12.58 9.28 -14.69
C GLU A 277 11.62 10.17 -15.48
N TYR A 278 12.14 10.88 -16.47
CA TYR A 278 11.33 11.67 -17.38
C TYR A 278 10.32 10.80 -18.14
N ILE A 279 10.77 9.70 -18.74
CA ILE A 279 9.89 8.76 -19.47
C ILE A 279 8.90 8.11 -18.50
N MET A 280 9.34 7.69 -17.33
CA MET A 280 8.47 7.11 -16.29
C MET A 280 7.38 8.09 -15.85
N ASN A 281 7.75 9.32 -15.50
CA ASN A 281 6.80 10.37 -15.10
C ASN A 281 5.84 10.73 -16.24
N LYS A 282 6.30 10.68 -17.49
CA LYS A 282 5.45 10.89 -18.67
C LYS A 282 4.50 9.72 -18.92
N MET A 283 4.92 8.48 -18.67
CA MET A 283 4.04 7.31 -18.72
C MET A 283 2.97 7.38 -17.63
N ILE A 284 3.36 7.73 -16.40
CA ILE A 284 2.45 7.95 -15.25
C ILE A 284 1.38 9.00 -15.62
N LYS A 285 1.80 10.15 -16.17
CA LYS A 285 0.89 11.23 -16.59
C LYS A 285 -0.01 10.84 -17.78
N ARG A 286 0.48 10.00 -18.70
CA ARG A 286 -0.31 9.57 -19.88
C ARG A 286 -1.29 8.45 -19.58
N GLN A 287 -0.98 7.63 -18.59
CA GLN A 287 -1.82 6.49 -18.18
C GLN A 287 -2.74 6.84 -17.01
N ASP A 288 -2.69 8.08 -16.51
CA ASP A 288 -3.41 8.56 -15.32
C ASP A 288 -3.24 7.63 -14.09
N ILE A 289 -2.09 6.96 -14.00
CA ILE A 289 -1.81 6.03 -12.91
C ILE A 289 -1.28 6.84 -11.74
N VAL A 290 -2.13 7.08 -10.76
CA VAL A 290 -1.77 7.76 -9.54
C VAL A 290 -1.12 6.73 -8.59
N PRO A 291 0.09 6.99 -8.06
CA PRO A 291 0.67 6.13 -7.03
C PRO A 291 -0.34 5.84 -5.90
N PRO A 292 -0.43 4.60 -5.40
CA PRO A 292 -1.49 4.20 -4.46
C PRO A 292 -1.58 5.07 -3.19
N TRP A 293 -0.45 5.59 -2.71
CA TRP A 293 -0.43 6.48 -1.54
C TRP A 293 -1.05 7.86 -1.85
N ILE A 294 -0.98 8.34 -3.10
CA ILE A 294 -1.63 9.59 -3.53
C ILE A 294 -3.14 9.39 -3.66
N GLU A 295 -3.61 8.22 -4.08
CA GLU A 295 -5.04 7.90 -4.04
C GLU A 295 -5.56 7.96 -2.60
N LYS A 296 -4.82 7.38 -1.65
CA LYS A 296 -5.10 7.49 -0.22
C LYS A 296 -4.97 8.92 0.32
N GLN A 297 -4.07 9.73 -0.24
CA GLN A 297 -3.98 11.16 0.06
C GLN A 297 -5.26 11.89 -0.34
N GLN A 298 -5.76 11.63 -1.54
CA GLN A 298 -6.98 12.23 -2.06
C GLN A 298 -8.21 11.75 -1.28
N GLU A 299 -8.25 10.47 -0.90
CA GLU A 299 -9.28 9.92 -0.03
C GLU A 299 -9.28 10.62 1.34
N LEU A 300 -8.10 10.78 1.95
CA LEU A 300 -7.93 11.50 3.21
C LEU A 300 -8.37 12.96 3.08
N SER A 301 -7.96 13.67 2.03
CA SER A 301 -8.32 15.08 1.84
C SER A 301 -9.81 15.26 1.60
N LYS A 302 -10.44 14.36 0.83
CA LYS A 302 -11.89 14.35 0.61
C LYS A 302 -12.64 14.05 1.90
N ALA A 303 -12.24 13.02 2.64
CA ALA A 303 -12.86 12.64 3.91
C ALA A 303 -12.74 13.77 4.96
N ALA A 304 -11.55 14.35 5.10
CA ALA A 304 -11.32 15.48 5.99
C ALA A 304 -12.11 16.73 5.55
N GLY A 305 -12.21 17.00 4.24
CA GLY A 305 -13.01 18.08 3.69
C GLY A 305 -14.50 17.93 4.01
N VAL A 306 -15.06 16.74 3.82
CA VAL A 306 -16.47 16.43 4.15
C VAL A 306 -16.72 16.58 5.65
N PHE A 307 -15.83 16.02 6.48
CA PHE A 307 -15.92 16.13 7.94
C PHE A 307 -15.91 17.60 8.40
N ARG A 308 -14.92 18.39 7.95
CA ARG A 308 -14.80 19.81 8.30
C ARG A 308 -15.95 20.66 7.76
N ALA A 309 -16.46 20.35 6.57
CA ALA A 309 -17.62 21.06 6.01
C ALA A 309 -18.88 20.78 6.85
N ARG A 310 -19.12 19.52 7.22
CA ARG A 310 -20.22 19.16 8.11
C ARG A 310 -20.08 19.84 9.48
N LEU A 311 -18.90 19.75 10.10
CA LEU A 311 -18.64 20.35 11.41
C LEU A 311 -18.89 21.86 11.41
N ARG A 312 -18.42 22.57 10.38
CA ARG A 312 -18.68 24.01 10.21
C ARG A 312 -20.17 24.31 10.01
N ASN A 313 -20.87 23.52 9.20
CA ASN A 313 -22.30 23.72 8.95
C ASN A 313 -23.16 23.45 10.19
N ASP A 314 -22.85 22.39 10.94
CA ASP A 314 -23.61 22.03 12.15
C ASP A 314 -23.36 23.07 13.25
N TRP A 315 -22.10 23.51 13.42
CA TRP A 315 -21.75 24.58 14.36
C TRP A 315 -22.36 25.93 13.98
N THR A 316 -22.22 26.39 12.73
CA THR A 316 -22.84 27.66 12.27
C THR A 316 -24.35 27.67 12.50
N ARG A 317 -25.04 26.56 12.21
CA ARG A 317 -26.49 26.43 12.44
C ARG A 317 -26.84 26.46 13.91
N HIS A 318 -26.02 25.83 14.76
CA HIS A 318 -26.21 25.80 16.21
C HIS A 318 -26.04 27.20 16.80
N VAL A 319 -24.90 27.85 16.56
CA VAL A 319 -24.62 29.21 17.05
C VAL A 319 -25.67 30.20 16.55
N ALA A 320 -26.02 30.16 15.26
CA ALA A 320 -27.06 31.04 14.72
C ALA A 320 -28.45 30.78 15.32
N ARG A 321 -28.75 29.54 15.76
CA ARG A 321 -29.99 29.23 16.50
C ARG A 321 -29.94 29.81 17.90
N MET A 322 -28.84 29.61 18.63
CA MET A 322 -28.68 30.09 20.00
C MET A 322 -28.76 31.62 20.10
N ILE A 323 -27.99 32.33 19.28
CA ILE A 323 -28.00 33.81 19.25
C ILE A 323 -29.38 34.36 18.84
N SER A 324 -30.10 33.64 17.96
CA SER A 324 -31.46 34.02 17.58
C SER A 324 -32.50 33.75 18.69
N SER A 325 -32.30 32.71 19.50
CA SER A 325 -33.23 32.37 20.60
C SER A 325 -33.12 33.30 21.80
N GLU A 326 -31.99 33.99 21.97
CA GLU A 326 -31.78 34.98 23.04
C GLU A 326 -32.63 36.27 22.87
N GLY A 327 -33.31 36.45 21.73
CA GLY A 327 -34.16 37.62 21.47
C GLY A 327 -33.41 38.85 20.92
N GLY A 328 -34.04 40.03 20.99
CA GLY A 328 -33.48 41.31 20.54
C GLY A 328 -33.68 41.65 19.06
N SER A 329 -33.25 42.85 18.66
CA SER A 329 -33.29 43.31 17.26
C SER A 329 -32.28 42.57 16.38
N LEU A 330 -32.43 42.65 15.05
CA LEU A 330 -31.48 42.00 14.12
C LEU A 330 -30.05 42.55 14.30
N GLU A 331 -29.92 43.86 14.45
CA GLU A 331 -28.64 44.55 14.64
C GLU A 331 -27.98 44.16 15.95
N GLU A 332 -28.73 44.03 17.04
CA GLU A 332 -28.20 43.55 18.33
C GLU A 332 -27.68 42.11 18.26
N ARG A 333 -28.37 41.22 17.52
CA ARG A 333 -27.93 39.83 17.31
C ARG A 333 -26.64 39.78 16.51
N VAL A 334 -26.53 40.64 15.50
CA VAL A 334 -25.32 40.78 14.67
C VAL A 334 -24.17 41.32 15.51
N ARG A 335 -24.39 42.37 16.32
CA ARG A 335 -23.38 42.92 17.24
C ARG A 335 -22.88 41.88 18.24
N ARG A 336 -23.79 41.12 18.87
CA ARG A 336 -23.42 40.00 19.76
C ARG A 336 -22.56 38.95 19.05
N ALA A 337 -22.91 38.58 17.82
CA ALA A 337 -22.12 37.65 17.03
C ALA A 337 -20.73 38.22 16.68
N GLU A 338 -20.63 39.52 16.41
CA GLU A 338 -19.36 40.22 16.16
C GLU A 338 -18.50 40.27 17.44
N ASP A 339 -19.10 40.51 18.61
CA ASP A 339 -18.40 40.50 19.89
C ASP A 339 -17.85 39.11 20.23
N TYR A 340 -18.64 38.04 19.99
CA TYR A 340 -18.14 36.66 20.09
C TYR A 340 -17.04 36.37 19.06
N ALA A 341 -17.14 36.91 17.84
CA ALA A 341 -16.09 36.74 16.84
C ALA A 341 -14.78 37.42 17.26
N ARG A 342 -14.86 38.60 17.89
CA ARG A 342 -13.72 39.31 18.47
C ARG A 342 -13.11 38.53 19.63
N SER A 343 -13.91 37.98 20.54
CA SER A 343 -13.39 37.18 21.66
C SER A 343 -12.72 35.88 21.20
N GLU A 344 -13.27 35.21 20.18
CA GLU A 344 -12.64 34.05 19.54
C GLU A 344 -11.33 34.38 18.86
N ALA A 345 -11.23 35.52 18.17
CA ALA A 345 -10.00 35.93 17.50
C ALA A 345 -8.84 36.13 18.50
N LEU A 346 -9.15 36.62 19.70
CA LEU A 346 -8.17 36.77 20.79
C LEU A 346 -7.78 35.42 21.42
N HIS A 347 -8.75 34.54 21.67
CA HIS A 347 -8.49 33.25 22.32
C HIS A 347 -7.81 32.24 21.37
N ASN A 348 -8.23 32.21 20.11
CA ASN A 348 -7.78 31.27 19.11
C ASN A 348 -7.55 31.97 17.76
N PRO A 349 -6.35 32.55 17.54
CA PRO A 349 -6.06 33.26 16.31
C PRO A 349 -6.09 32.30 15.12
N ARG A 350 -6.81 32.70 14.07
CA ARG A 350 -6.93 31.92 12.83
C ARG A 350 -5.56 31.70 12.21
N LYS A 351 -5.15 30.44 12.06
CA LYS A 351 -3.96 30.09 11.29
C LYS A 351 -4.31 30.21 9.81
N ARG A 352 -3.84 31.28 9.14
CA ARG A 352 -3.99 31.42 7.68
C ARG A 352 -3.47 30.17 6.99
N ASN A 353 -4.16 29.70 5.95
CA ASN A 353 -3.72 28.56 5.16
C ASN A 353 -2.35 28.88 4.56
N VAL A 354 -1.31 28.23 5.07
CA VAL A 354 0.08 28.42 4.61
C VAL A 354 0.21 28.17 3.11
N GLU A 355 -0.64 27.32 2.54
CA GLU A 355 -0.72 27.02 1.09
C GLU A 355 -1.19 28.20 0.23
N THR A 356 -1.87 29.19 0.81
CA THR A 356 -2.26 30.43 0.11
C THR A 356 -1.25 31.56 0.27
N ILE A 357 -0.17 31.34 1.04
CA ILE A 357 0.99 32.21 1.00
C ILE A 357 1.72 31.84 -0.28
N SER A 358 1.39 32.53 -1.38
CA SER A 358 2.24 32.54 -2.56
C SER A 358 3.56 33.17 -2.15
N VAL A 359 4.49 32.37 -1.61
CA VAL A 359 5.90 32.74 -1.53
C VAL A 359 6.33 32.81 -2.99
N PRO A 360 6.59 34.00 -3.56
CA PRO A 360 7.04 34.09 -4.93
C PRO A 360 8.33 33.28 -5.04
N THR A 361 8.37 32.30 -5.95
CA THR A 361 9.46 31.33 -6.10
C THR A 361 10.77 31.94 -6.63
N ASN A 362 10.90 33.27 -6.58
CA ASN A 362 12.10 34.02 -6.92
C ASN A 362 12.76 34.64 -5.68
N SER A 363 12.49 34.14 -4.46
CA SER A 363 13.12 34.70 -3.26
C SER A 363 14.56 34.20 -3.11
N THR A 364 15.47 34.79 -3.88
CA THR A 364 16.82 35.08 -3.42
C THR A 364 16.74 36.20 -2.38
N ASP A 365 17.66 36.20 -1.41
CA ASP A 365 17.77 37.21 -0.34
C ASP A 365 18.18 38.59 -0.91
N ASP A 366 17.29 39.25 -1.66
CA ASP A 366 17.50 40.59 -2.17
C ASP A 366 16.78 41.63 -1.30
N VAL A 367 17.50 42.69 -0.92
CA VAL A 367 17.11 43.77 0.01
C VAL A 367 15.77 44.44 -0.34
N VAL A 368 15.39 44.43 -1.61
CA VAL A 368 14.12 44.99 -2.10
C VAL A 368 12.92 44.15 -1.65
N MET A 369 13.06 42.83 -1.52
CA MET A 369 11.98 41.93 -1.12
C MET A 369 11.72 41.97 0.40
N VAL A 370 12.72 42.32 1.20
CA VAL A 370 12.54 42.59 2.65
C VAL A 370 11.72 43.84 2.87
N LYS A 371 11.92 44.90 2.06
CA LYS A 371 11.11 46.12 2.12
C LYS A 371 9.65 45.86 1.71
N ILE A 372 9.40 44.99 0.73
CA ILE A 372 8.04 44.61 0.33
C ILE A 372 7.34 43.80 1.42
N ARG A 373 8.07 42.94 2.16
CA ARG A 373 7.51 42.25 3.34
C ARG A 373 7.19 43.21 4.48
N GLN A 374 8.11 44.14 4.78
CA GLN A 374 7.89 45.16 5.80
C GLN A 374 6.75 46.12 5.42
N GLN A 375 6.57 46.39 4.12
CA GLN A 375 5.44 47.15 3.61
C GLN A 375 4.14 46.35 3.67
N ALA A 376 4.13 45.06 3.33
CA ALA A 376 2.94 44.22 3.47
C ALA A 376 2.54 43.98 4.94
N GLU A 377 3.53 43.95 5.85
CA GLU A 377 3.31 43.93 7.30
C GLU A 377 2.77 45.29 7.79
N ALA A 378 3.33 46.41 7.30
CA ALA A 378 2.83 47.76 7.60
C ALA A 378 1.43 48.03 7.02
N ASP A 379 1.12 47.52 5.82
CA ASP A 379 -0.19 47.61 5.17
C ASP A 379 -1.22 46.73 5.90
N ALA A 380 -0.79 45.56 6.41
CA ALA A 380 -1.62 44.71 7.26
C ALA A 380 -1.86 45.33 8.65
N GLU A 381 -0.86 46.03 9.20
CA GLU A 381 -1.00 46.83 10.42
C GLU A 381 -1.92 48.05 10.20
N GLN A 382 -1.84 48.72 9.04
CA GLN A 382 -2.73 49.81 8.66
C GLN A 382 -4.19 49.37 8.45
N LEU A 383 -4.42 48.21 7.82
CA LEU A 383 -5.75 47.59 7.72
C LEU A 383 -6.32 47.16 9.08
N SER A 384 -5.46 46.89 10.07
CA SER A 384 -5.88 46.63 11.44
C SER A 384 -6.08 47.91 12.28
N ALA A 385 -5.46 49.03 11.87
CA ALA A 385 -5.53 50.33 12.53
C ALA A 385 -6.73 51.18 12.09
N GLU A 386 -7.34 50.90 10.92
CA GLU A 386 -8.58 51.55 10.47
C GLU A 386 -9.86 51.01 11.17
N ALA A 387 -9.74 50.02 12.06
CA ALA A 387 -10.79 49.67 13.00
C ALA A 387 -10.66 50.56 14.25
N GLU A 388 -11.35 51.70 14.24
CA GLU A 388 -11.32 52.67 15.36
C GLU A 388 -11.67 52.06 16.74
N PRO A 389 -11.13 52.65 17.83
CA PRO A 389 -11.25 52.14 19.19
C PRO A 389 -12.58 52.58 19.82
N GLU A 390 -13.61 51.73 19.77
CA GLU A 390 -14.67 51.82 20.79
C GLU A 390 -14.10 51.32 22.13
N ALA A 391 -14.19 52.15 23.16
CA ALA A 391 -13.72 51.91 24.52
C ALA A 391 -14.10 50.49 25.04
N PRO A 392 -13.27 49.88 25.91
CA PRO A 392 -13.30 48.45 26.20
C PRO A 392 -14.54 48.06 27.02
N ALA A 393 -15.66 47.85 26.36
CA ALA A 393 -16.67 46.95 26.88
C ALA A 393 -15.98 45.58 27.01
N ALA A 394 -15.97 45.01 28.22
CA ALA A 394 -15.38 43.71 28.47
C ALA A 394 -16.01 42.70 27.48
N LEU A 395 -15.19 42.18 26.57
CA LEU A 395 -15.66 41.23 25.56
C LEU A 395 -16.24 40.00 26.29
N PRO A 396 -17.37 39.46 25.79
CA PRO A 396 -17.92 38.25 26.36
C PRO A 396 -16.95 37.08 26.17
N PRO A 397 -16.98 36.07 27.05
CA PRO A 397 -16.16 34.88 26.86
C PRO A 397 -16.48 34.20 25.50
N PRO A 398 -15.51 33.46 24.93
CA PRO A 398 -15.70 32.71 23.69
C PRO A 398 -16.93 31.79 23.79
N PHE A 399 -17.71 31.72 22.71
CA PHE A 399 -18.95 30.95 22.69
C PHE A 399 -18.64 29.43 22.64
N ARG A 400 -18.96 28.71 23.72
CA ARG A 400 -18.70 27.27 23.90
C ARG A 400 -19.87 26.60 24.60
N ASP A 401 -20.58 25.73 23.88
CA ASP A 401 -21.72 24.99 24.43
C ASP A 401 -21.32 23.54 24.71
N ALA A 402 -21.30 23.15 25.99
CA ALA A 402 -20.96 21.78 26.42
C ALA A 402 -22.03 20.77 25.95
N ASP A 403 -23.31 21.11 26.09
CA ASP A 403 -24.43 20.23 25.73
C ASP A 403 -24.41 19.83 24.24
N TRP A 404 -24.03 20.77 23.37
CA TRP A 404 -23.91 20.48 21.94
C TRP A 404 -22.75 19.53 21.65
N ILE A 405 -21.60 19.75 22.32
CA ILE A 405 -20.43 18.88 22.17
C ILE A 405 -20.79 17.47 22.64
N GLU A 406 -21.44 17.31 23.78
CA GLU A 406 -21.84 15.99 24.30
C GLU A 406 -22.79 15.26 23.35
N GLY A 407 -23.77 15.96 22.78
CA GLY A 407 -24.70 15.40 21.80
C GLY A 407 -23.99 14.88 20.53
N GLU A 408 -23.03 15.65 20.00
CA GLU A 408 -22.32 15.31 18.77
C GLU A 408 -21.06 14.46 19.00
N HIS A 409 -20.60 14.32 20.25
CA HIS A 409 -19.31 13.70 20.60
C HIS A 409 -19.16 12.28 20.04
N SER A 410 -20.23 11.49 20.08
CA SER A 410 -20.23 10.11 19.56
C SER A 410 -19.91 10.05 18.06
N TYR A 411 -20.51 10.95 17.26
CA TYR A 411 -20.26 11.06 15.83
C TYR A 411 -18.87 11.61 15.55
N LEU A 412 -18.47 12.68 16.23
CA LEU A 412 -17.17 13.31 16.04
C LEU A 412 -16.03 12.33 16.33
N LYS A 413 -16.12 11.58 17.43
CA LYS A 413 -15.14 10.55 17.78
C LYS A 413 -15.02 9.48 16.71
N LEU A 414 -16.14 8.92 16.26
CA LEU A 414 -16.16 7.90 15.21
C LEU A 414 -15.59 8.42 13.88
N SER A 415 -15.89 9.66 13.52
CA SER A 415 -15.37 10.28 12.30
C SER A 415 -13.86 10.49 12.35
N ILE A 416 -13.31 10.84 13.51
CA ILE A 416 -11.86 11.01 13.73
C ILE A 416 -11.16 9.66 13.72
N ASP A 417 -11.75 8.63 14.34
CA ASP A 417 -11.21 7.27 14.29
C ASP A 417 -11.14 6.75 12.85
N ASN A 418 -12.14 7.07 12.01
CA ASN A 418 -12.13 6.78 10.58
C ASN A 418 -11.01 7.55 9.85
N LEU A 419 -10.89 8.87 10.06
CA LEU A 419 -9.80 9.66 9.49
C LEU A 419 -8.44 9.11 9.90
N ASN A 420 -8.26 8.73 11.16
CA ASN A 420 -7.04 8.14 11.67
C ASN A 420 -6.77 6.74 11.11
N ALA A 421 -7.80 5.96 10.78
CA ALA A 421 -7.64 4.69 10.06
C ALA A 421 -7.12 4.91 8.62
N ILE A 422 -7.67 5.90 7.91
CA ILE A 422 -7.19 6.27 6.56
C ILE A 422 -5.75 6.79 6.65
N THR A 423 -5.45 7.67 7.62
CA THR A 423 -4.09 8.19 7.86
C THR A 423 -3.08 7.08 8.15
N ARG A 424 -3.46 6.06 8.94
CA ARG A 424 -2.61 4.88 9.16
C ARG A 424 -2.28 4.18 7.84
N SER A 425 -3.30 3.90 7.01
CA SER A 425 -3.09 3.24 5.71
C SER A 425 -2.24 4.08 4.75
N TYR A 426 -2.43 5.40 4.76
CA TYR A 426 -1.64 6.36 3.99
C TYR A 426 -0.16 6.36 4.44
N ASN A 427 0.09 6.51 5.75
CA ASN A 427 1.44 6.58 6.31
C ASN A 427 2.25 5.29 6.13
N LEU A 428 1.58 4.15 5.96
CA LEU A 428 2.25 2.88 5.63
C LEU A 428 2.79 2.85 4.20
N MET A 429 2.13 3.56 3.27
CA MET A 429 2.48 3.60 1.86
C MET A 429 3.32 4.83 1.48
N ALA A 430 3.19 5.91 2.23
CA ALA A 430 3.82 7.19 1.94
C ALA A 430 5.32 7.22 2.35
N PRO A 431 6.16 7.93 1.58
CA PRO A 431 7.54 8.21 1.98
C PRO A 431 7.58 9.09 3.24
N ASP A 432 8.68 9.02 4.00
CA ASP A 432 8.78 9.61 5.35
C ASP A 432 8.43 11.11 5.39
N LEU A 433 8.87 11.88 4.40
CA LEU A 433 8.59 13.32 4.28
C LEU A 433 7.11 13.64 4.07
N ALA A 434 6.36 12.71 3.46
CA ALA A 434 4.94 12.91 3.13
C ALA A 434 4.01 12.41 4.23
N LYS A 435 4.52 11.74 5.28
CA LYS A 435 3.69 11.20 6.36
C LYS A 435 2.93 12.31 7.09
N LYS A 436 1.65 12.06 7.38
CA LYS A 436 0.75 13.01 8.03
C LYS A 436 0.53 12.65 9.51
N PRO A 437 0.42 13.64 10.41
CA PRO A 437 0.08 13.38 11.81
C PRO A 437 -1.38 12.92 11.93
N TYR A 438 -1.69 12.26 13.04
CA TYR A 438 -3.06 11.88 13.39
C TYR A 438 -3.92 13.11 13.73
N PHE A 439 -5.22 12.97 13.49
CA PHE A 439 -6.25 13.95 13.79
C PHE A 439 -6.67 13.84 15.26
N SER A 440 -6.81 14.99 15.92
CA SER A 440 -7.35 15.12 17.28
C SER A 440 -8.63 15.94 17.27
N LEU A 441 -9.59 15.54 18.09
CA LEU A 441 -10.92 16.16 18.17
C LEU A 441 -10.83 17.61 18.61
N GLU A 442 -10.08 17.87 19.67
CA GLU A 442 -9.88 19.21 20.22
C GLU A 442 -9.28 20.17 19.18
N ARG A 443 -8.33 19.70 18.37
CA ARG A 443 -7.70 20.53 17.33
C ARG A 443 -8.67 20.86 16.20
N GLU A 444 -9.48 19.90 15.77
CA GLU A 444 -10.46 20.11 14.70
C GLU A 444 -11.63 20.99 15.18
N LEU A 445 -12.04 20.86 16.45
CA LEU A 445 -13.02 21.78 17.07
C LEU A 445 -12.46 23.19 17.19
N ALA A 446 -11.24 23.36 17.71
CA ALA A 446 -10.59 24.66 17.79
C ALA A 446 -10.46 25.31 16.41
N ALA A 447 -10.06 24.55 15.39
CA ALA A 447 -10.01 25.05 14.02
C ALA A 447 -11.39 25.46 13.49
N CYS A 448 -12.44 24.66 13.78
CA CYS A 448 -13.81 24.99 13.42
C CYS A 448 -14.28 26.30 14.05
N TYR A 449 -14.03 26.50 15.35
CA TYR A 449 -14.42 27.71 16.07
C TYR A 449 -13.76 28.96 15.47
N ALA A 450 -12.45 28.89 15.20
CA ALA A 450 -11.72 29.99 14.60
C ALA A 450 -12.23 30.33 13.18
N ASP A 451 -12.61 29.33 12.39
CA ASP A 451 -13.12 29.54 11.02
C ASP A 451 -14.57 30.00 10.96
N VAL A 452 -15.41 29.52 11.87
CA VAL A 452 -16.85 29.83 11.88
C VAL A 452 -17.12 31.18 12.51
N ALA A 453 -16.43 31.54 13.59
CA ALA A 453 -16.65 32.78 14.34
C ALA A 453 -16.89 34.03 13.45
N PRO A 454 -16.02 34.36 12.46
CA PRO A 454 -16.24 35.53 11.59
C PRO A 454 -17.39 35.37 10.57
N LEU A 455 -17.87 34.14 10.32
CA LEU A 455 -18.95 33.87 9.37
C LEU A 455 -20.34 33.95 10.01
N VAL A 456 -20.43 33.83 11.34
CA VAL A 456 -21.71 33.83 12.08
C VAL A 456 -22.53 35.12 11.86
N PRO A 457 -21.96 36.35 11.91
CA PRO A 457 -22.76 37.56 11.71
C PRO A 457 -23.45 37.60 10.35
N GLN A 458 -22.75 37.21 9.28
CA GLN A 458 -23.31 37.10 7.95
C GLN A 458 -24.38 36.01 7.88
N ALA A 459 -24.14 34.84 8.47
CA ALA A 459 -25.12 33.76 8.52
C ALA A 459 -26.42 34.16 9.24
N ILE A 460 -26.36 35.02 10.26
CA ILE A 460 -27.54 35.56 10.94
C ILE A 460 -28.30 36.52 10.01
N ARG A 461 -27.60 37.44 9.33
CA ARG A 461 -28.19 38.35 8.35
C ARG A 461 -28.88 37.56 7.23
N ASP A 462 -28.17 36.60 6.63
CA ASP A 462 -28.70 35.73 5.58
C ASP A 462 -29.92 34.94 6.04
N ARG A 463 -29.92 34.44 7.28
CA ARG A 463 -31.06 33.71 7.83
C ARG A 463 -32.27 34.62 8.03
N ALA A 464 -32.06 35.87 8.45
CA ALA A 464 -33.13 36.85 8.64
C ALA A 464 -33.71 37.35 7.31
N THR A 465 -32.88 37.46 6.26
CA THR A 465 -33.30 37.90 4.92
C THR A 465 -33.81 36.77 4.04
N ARG A 466 -33.58 35.50 4.42
CA ARG A 466 -34.01 34.35 3.61
C ARG A 466 -35.53 34.25 3.55
N PRO A 467 -36.14 34.22 2.35
CA PRO A 467 -37.57 34.01 2.23
C PRO A 467 -37.95 32.64 2.78
N VAL A 468 -39.08 32.56 3.50
CA VAL A 468 -39.62 31.31 4.03
C VAL A 468 -39.88 30.38 2.84
N LYS A 469 -39.11 29.28 2.75
CA LYS A 469 -39.43 28.23 1.78
C LYS A 469 -40.80 27.65 2.17
N PRO A 470 -41.78 27.59 1.26
CA PRO A 470 -43.05 26.95 1.54
C PRO A 470 -42.76 25.49 1.89
N MET A 471 -43.29 25.05 3.03
CA MET A 471 -43.04 23.72 3.60
C MET A 471 -43.63 22.57 2.75
N PHE A 472 -44.38 22.90 1.69
CA PHE A 472 -44.99 21.98 0.75
C PHE A 472 -44.40 22.21 -0.65
N ASP A 473 -43.16 21.73 -0.86
CA ASP A 473 -42.72 21.39 -2.21
C ASP A 473 -43.30 20.02 -2.53
N SER A 474 -44.34 20.02 -3.39
CA SER A 474 -44.89 18.81 -4.01
C SER A 474 -43.76 17.92 -4.52
N ALA A 475 -43.85 16.63 -4.23
CA ALA A 475 -42.87 15.58 -4.51
C ALA A 475 -42.70 15.26 -6.02
N GLY A 476 -42.55 16.29 -6.86
CA GLY A 476 -42.32 16.19 -8.30
C GLY A 476 -41.36 17.24 -8.88
N ALA A 477 -40.87 18.20 -8.10
CA ALA A 477 -39.95 19.23 -8.60
C ALA A 477 -38.48 18.87 -8.36
N GLY A 478 -38.00 17.86 -9.07
CA GLY A 478 -36.56 17.66 -9.26
C GLY A 478 -35.99 18.80 -10.12
N SER A 479 -35.08 19.58 -9.55
CA SER A 479 -34.16 20.48 -10.27
C SER A 479 -34.76 21.28 -11.44
N THR A 480 -35.65 22.21 -11.16
CA THR A 480 -36.02 23.28 -12.10
C THR A 480 -34.96 24.37 -12.12
N ALA A 481 -33.79 24.04 -12.64
CA ALA A 481 -32.79 25.00 -13.05
C ALA A 481 -32.15 24.45 -14.32
N ILE A 482 -32.23 25.21 -15.41
CA ILE A 482 -31.65 24.99 -16.75
C ILE A 482 -32.65 24.55 -17.84
N PHE A 483 -33.60 23.63 -17.62
CA PHE A 483 -34.54 23.22 -18.69
C PHE A 483 -35.68 24.23 -18.94
N ASP A 484 -36.03 25.05 -17.96
CA ASP A 484 -37.17 25.99 -18.02
C ASP A 484 -36.86 27.26 -18.86
N ARG A 485 -35.62 27.42 -19.33
CA ARG A 485 -35.22 28.52 -20.23
C ARG A 485 -35.43 28.21 -21.72
N PHE A 486 -35.70 26.97 -22.09
CA PHE A 486 -35.83 26.53 -23.49
C PHE A 486 -37.24 26.05 -23.88
N GLY A 487 -38.20 26.03 -22.94
CA GLY A 487 -39.53 25.44 -23.14
C GLY A 487 -40.70 26.43 -23.26
N LYS A 488 -40.47 27.72 -23.51
CA LYS A 488 -41.55 28.67 -23.81
C LYS A 488 -41.94 28.65 -25.29
N GLU A 489 -42.44 27.49 -25.74
CA GLU A 489 -43.21 27.41 -26.97
C GLU A 489 -44.26 26.28 -26.85
N GLY A 490 -45.50 26.71 -26.58
CA GLY A 490 -46.73 26.00 -26.92
C GLY A 490 -46.87 24.53 -26.52
N LYS A 491 -47.43 24.29 -25.33
CA LYS A 491 -48.58 23.37 -25.07
C LYS A 491 -48.80 23.29 -23.56
N THR A 492 -49.89 23.87 -23.09
CA THR A 492 -50.39 23.67 -21.72
C THR A 492 -50.82 22.21 -21.57
N ALA A 493 -50.02 21.40 -20.88
CA ALA A 493 -50.41 20.04 -20.52
C ALA A 493 -51.56 20.10 -19.51
N LYS A 494 -52.76 19.65 -19.91
CA LYS A 494 -53.89 19.46 -18.99
C LYS A 494 -53.62 18.23 -18.14
N ILE A 495 -53.27 18.43 -16.88
CA ILE A 495 -53.08 17.35 -15.91
C ILE A 495 -54.47 16.99 -15.36
N TYR A 496 -54.92 15.77 -15.61
CA TYR A 496 -56.14 15.22 -15.01
C TYR A 496 -55.78 14.46 -13.73
N ASP A 497 -56.13 15.02 -12.57
CA ASP A 497 -56.15 14.29 -11.32
C ASP A 497 -57.50 13.56 -11.19
N SER A 498 -57.50 12.24 -11.35
CA SER A 498 -58.68 11.42 -11.03
C SER A 498 -58.48 10.75 -9.68
N ARG A 499 -59.54 10.70 -8.88
CA ARG A 499 -59.52 10.25 -7.47
C ARG A 499 -59.78 8.74 -7.30
N ALA A 500 -59.68 7.95 -8.38
CA ALA A 500 -59.88 6.51 -8.36
C ALA A 500 -58.53 5.77 -8.31
N PRO A 501 -58.45 4.57 -7.68
CA PRO A 501 -57.18 4.12 -7.13
C PRO A 501 -56.13 3.59 -8.12
N HIS A 502 -56.43 3.28 -9.40
CA HIS A 502 -55.40 2.71 -10.29
C HIS A 502 -55.58 3.11 -11.77
N TYR A 503 -54.85 4.13 -12.23
CA TYR A 503 -54.63 4.35 -13.67
C TYR A 503 -53.79 3.20 -14.22
N GLY A 504 -54.41 2.33 -15.01
CA GLY A 504 -53.80 1.09 -15.47
C GLY A 504 -53.04 1.26 -16.79
N PHE A 505 -52.03 0.43 -17.02
CA PHE A 505 -51.25 0.42 -18.28
C PHE A 505 -52.13 0.22 -19.53
N LYS A 506 -53.31 -0.41 -19.38
CA LYS A 506 -54.33 -0.55 -20.43
C LYS A 506 -55.03 0.76 -20.78
N GLU A 507 -55.31 1.61 -19.80
CA GLU A 507 -55.95 2.91 -20.00
C GLU A 507 -54.95 3.88 -20.63
N MET A 508 -53.70 3.86 -20.16
CA MET A 508 -52.59 4.57 -20.78
C MET A 508 -52.40 4.19 -22.26
N TRP A 509 -52.46 2.89 -22.59
CA TRP A 509 -52.33 2.44 -23.98
C TRP A 509 -53.51 2.86 -24.86
N LYS A 510 -54.71 2.96 -24.28
CA LYS A 510 -55.93 3.37 -24.99
C LYS A 510 -55.96 4.87 -25.26
N ASP A 511 -55.52 5.69 -24.29
CA ASP A 511 -55.41 7.15 -24.44
C ASP A 511 -54.26 7.57 -25.37
N LEU A 512 -53.18 6.79 -25.45
CA LEU A 512 -52.05 7.12 -26.33
C LEU A 512 -52.38 6.91 -27.83
N TRP A 513 -53.40 6.09 -28.14
CA TRP A 513 -53.76 5.70 -29.50
C TRP A 513 -55.19 6.12 -29.91
N SER A 514 -55.89 6.96 -29.12
CA SER A 514 -57.19 7.54 -29.47
C SER A 514 -57.07 8.93 -30.08
#